data_AF-A0A7C2XNY8-F1
#
_entry.id   AF-A0A7C2XNY8-F1
#
_cell.length_a   1.000
_cell.length_b   1.000
_cell.length_c   1.000
_cell.angle_alpha   90.00
_cell.angle_beta   90.00
_cell.angle_gamma   90.00
#
_symmetry.space_group_name_H-M   'P 1'
#
loop_
_entity.id
_entity.type
_entity.pdbx_description
1 polymer ?
#
loop_
_entity_poly.entity_id
_entity_poly.type
_entity_poly.pdbx_seq_one_letter_code
_entity_poly.pdbx_strand_id
1 'polypeptide(L)'
;MNKLEVPEFKTYEEEAAFWDNLDTAPFMEDDGEWFRFETPNKRAIRVAILPDVAEKLMQRAHAQGVSVETLVNALLIELIRESAVAS
;
A
#
# COMPACT_ATOMS: atom_id res chain seq x y z
N MET A 1 -28.49 -10.49 -12.67
CA MET A 1 -27.40 -11.33 -12.15
C MET A 1 -27.45 -12.65 -12.86
N ASN A 2 -26.44 -12.97 -13.67
CA ASN A 2 -26.36 -14.28 -14.29
C ASN A 2 -25.99 -15.29 -13.19
N LYS A 3 -26.69 -16.42 -13.14
CA LYS A 3 -26.36 -17.50 -12.22
C LYS A 3 -25.35 -18.41 -12.93
N LEU A 4 -24.20 -18.66 -12.30
CA LEU A 4 -23.22 -19.59 -12.86
C LEU A 4 -23.78 -21.01 -12.74
N GLU A 5 -24.03 -21.67 -13.88
CA GLU A 5 -24.43 -23.07 -13.92
C GLU A 5 -23.18 -23.93 -14.10
N VAL A 6 -22.74 -24.56 -13.00
CA VAL A 6 -21.58 -25.46 -13.00
C VAL A 6 -22.06 -26.87 -13.37
N PRO A 7 -21.52 -27.50 -14.44
CA PRO A 7 -21.91 -28.84 -14.85
C PRO A 7 -21.34 -29.93 -13.92
N GLU A 8 -21.92 -31.13 -13.95
CA GLU A 8 -21.33 -32.30 -13.27
C GLU A 8 -20.14 -32.84 -14.09
N PHE A 9 -18.93 -32.78 -13.54
CA PHE A 9 -17.71 -33.27 -14.17
C PHE A 9 -17.51 -34.75 -13.92
N LYS A 10 -17.04 -35.49 -14.93
CA LYS A 10 -16.72 -36.92 -14.80
C LYS A 10 -15.27 -37.15 -14.42
N THR A 11 -14.41 -36.16 -14.70
CA THR A 11 -12.96 -36.21 -14.44
C THR A 11 -12.43 -34.87 -13.93
N TYR A 12 -11.32 -34.92 -13.19
CA TYR A 12 -10.65 -33.72 -12.68
C TYR A 12 -10.08 -32.82 -13.79
N GLU A 13 -9.68 -33.41 -14.93
CA GLU A 13 -9.12 -32.67 -16.06
C GLU A 13 -10.19 -31.82 -16.77
N GLU A 14 -11.42 -32.32 -16.86
CA GLU A 14 -12.57 -31.57 -17.39
C GLU A 14 -12.96 -30.39 -16.50
N GLU A 15 -12.89 -30.57 -15.18
CA GLU A 15 -13.15 -29.50 -14.21
C GLU A 15 -12.09 -28.39 -14.31
N ALA A 16 -10.80 -28.75 -14.36
CA ALA A 16 -9.71 -27.79 -14.51
C ALA A 16 -9.86 -26.97 -15.81
N ALA A 17 -10.14 -27.64 -16.94
CA ALA A 17 -10.33 -26.98 -18.22
C ALA A 17 -11.55 -26.03 -18.22
N PHE A 18 -12.60 -26.32 -17.45
CA PHE A 18 -13.74 -25.43 -17.30
C PHE A 18 -13.36 -24.14 -16.55
N TRP A 19 -12.68 -24.26 -15.40
CA TRP A 19 -12.27 -23.11 -14.61
C TRP A 19 -11.22 -22.24 -15.30
N ASP A 20 -10.30 -22.84 -16.06
CA ASP A 20 -9.27 -22.11 -16.80
C ASP A 20 -9.84 -21.24 -17.95
N ASN A 21 -11.01 -21.61 -18.48
CA ASN A 21 -11.63 -20.93 -19.62
C ASN A 21 -12.86 -20.10 -19.24
N LEU A 22 -13.30 -20.15 -17.99
CA LEU A 22 -14.47 -19.41 -17.52
C LEU A 22 -14.09 -17.99 -17.10
N ASP A 23 -14.66 -17.01 -17.80
CA ASP A 23 -14.64 -15.62 -17.33
C ASP A 23 -15.67 -15.44 -16.19
N THR A 24 -15.17 -15.17 -14.99
CA THR A 24 -15.99 -14.95 -13.80
C THR A 24 -16.52 -13.51 -13.68
N ALA A 25 -15.97 -12.56 -14.47
CA ALA A 25 -16.34 -11.14 -14.39
C ALA A 25 -17.85 -10.86 -14.55
N PRO A 26 -18.61 -11.56 -15.43
CA PRO A 26 -20.06 -11.36 -15.56
C PRO A 26 -20.89 -11.87 -14.37
N PHE A 27 -20.29 -12.67 -13.49
CA PHE A 27 -20.95 -13.29 -12.33
C PHE A 27 -20.56 -12.62 -11.01
N MET A 28 -19.52 -11.77 -11.01
CA MET A 28 -19.13 -10.98 -9.85
C MET A 28 -20.07 -9.78 -9.69
N GLU A 29 -20.58 -9.59 -8.47
CA GLU A 29 -21.35 -8.40 -8.13
C GLU A 29 -20.38 -7.22 -8.01
N ASP A 30 -20.56 -6.20 -8.85
CA ASP A 30 -19.85 -4.92 -8.71
C ASP A 30 -20.59 -4.10 -7.65
N ASP A 31 -20.29 -4.38 -6.38
CA ASP A 31 -20.82 -3.67 -5.21
C ASP A 31 -20.17 -2.28 -5.02
N GLY A 32 -19.24 -1.89 -5.90
CA GLY A 32 -18.49 -0.65 -5.80
C GLY A 32 -17.44 -0.64 -4.68
N GLU A 33 -17.29 -1.72 -3.92
CA GLU A 33 -16.27 -1.91 -2.88
C GLU A 33 -14.99 -2.50 -3.50
N TRP A 34 -14.53 -1.89 -4.60
CA TRP A 34 -13.19 -2.14 -5.10
C TRP A 34 -12.20 -1.60 -4.06
N PHE A 35 -11.51 -2.49 -3.35
CA PHE A 35 -10.46 -2.24 -2.35
C PHE A 35 -10.05 -0.76 -2.25
N ARG A 36 -10.75 0.00 -1.41
CA ARG A 36 -10.42 1.40 -1.18
C ARG A 36 -9.35 1.45 -0.11
N PHE A 37 -8.11 1.70 -0.51
CA PHE A 37 -7.08 2.12 0.43
C PHE A 37 -7.45 3.52 0.93
N GLU A 38 -8.26 3.58 1.99
CA GLU A 38 -8.45 4.81 2.74
C GLU A 38 -7.15 5.10 3.50
N THR A 39 -6.16 5.66 2.82
CA THR A 39 -5.08 6.34 3.53
C THR A 39 -5.69 7.57 4.17
N PRO A 40 -5.74 7.68 5.51
CA PRO A 40 -6.17 8.92 6.15
C PRO A 40 -5.29 10.03 5.58
N ASN A 41 -5.91 11.09 5.07
CA ASN A 41 -5.22 12.29 4.59
C ASN A 41 -4.50 12.95 5.79
N LYS A 42 -3.37 12.38 6.21
CA LYS A 42 -2.50 12.97 7.22
C LYS A 42 -1.91 14.21 6.59
N ARG A 43 -2.47 15.36 6.96
CA ARG A 43 -2.07 16.67 6.45
C ARG A 43 -0.60 16.89 6.79
N ALA A 44 0.27 16.88 5.78
CA ALA A 44 1.68 17.16 5.96
C ALA A 44 1.88 18.57 6.52
N ILE A 45 2.68 18.69 7.59
CA ILE A 45 3.07 19.98 8.16
C ILE A 45 4.32 20.46 7.42
N ARG A 46 4.28 21.68 6.88
CA ARG A 46 5.44 22.30 6.22
C ARG A 46 6.26 23.05 7.25
N VAL A 47 7.55 22.73 7.32
CA VAL A 47 8.51 23.39 8.21
C VAL A 47 9.63 23.96 7.34
N ALA A 48 10.05 25.19 7.62
CA ALA A 48 11.22 25.77 6.96
C ALA A 48 12.49 25.11 7.49
N ILE A 49 13.31 24.56 6.58
CA ILE A 49 14.60 23.95 6.89
C ILE A 49 15.68 24.77 6.21
N LEU A 50 16.81 24.99 6.90
CA LEU A 50 17.95 25.71 6.34
C LEU A 50 18.50 24.97 5.11
N PRO A 51 18.97 25.68 4.06
CA PRO A 51 19.38 25.05 2.81
C PRO A 51 20.48 24.00 2.96
N ASP A 52 21.47 24.27 3.80
CA ASP A 52 22.61 23.39 4.08
C ASP A 52 22.18 22.10 4.81
N VAL A 53 21.19 22.22 5.71
CA VAL A 53 20.61 21.07 6.41
C VAL A 53 19.76 20.23 5.44
N ALA A 54 18.97 20.89 4.60
CA ALA A 54 18.14 20.22 3.60
C ALA A 54 19.00 19.43 2.61
N GLU A 55 20.12 19.99 2.15
CA GLU A 55 21.06 19.31 1.25
C GLU A 55 21.63 18.04 1.88
N LYS A 56 22.07 18.11 3.14
CA LYS A 56 22.58 16.94 3.87
C LYS A 56 21.51 15.87 4.05
N LEU A 57 20.27 16.26 4.36
CA LEU A 57 19.15 15.33 4.48
C LEU A 57 18.86 14.62 3.15
N MET A 58 18.88 15.35 2.03
CA MET A 58 18.71 14.78 0.69
C MET A 58 19.80 13.77 0.34
N GLN A 59 21.07 14.12 0.58
CA GLN A 59 22.20 13.22 0.34
C GLN A 59 22.08 11.93 1.17
N ARG A 60 21.72 12.06 2.45
CA ARG A 60 21.58 10.92 3.37
C ARG A 60 20.40 10.02 2.99
N ALA A 61 19.26 10.61 2.63
CA ALA A 61 18.08 9.87 2.19
C ALA A 61 18.38 9.09 0.89
N HIS A 62 19.06 9.73 -0.07
CA HIS A 62 19.46 9.09 -1.31
C HIS A 62 20.42 7.91 -1.07
N ALA A 63 21.44 8.09 -0.22
CA ALA A 63 22.37 7.01 0.13
C ALA A 63 21.69 5.80 0.81
N GLN A 64 20.54 6.02 1.47
CA GLN A 64 19.75 4.98 2.13
C GLN A 64 18.62 4.42 1.25
N GLY A 65 18.41 4.95 0.04
CA GLY A 65 17.32 4.52 -0.84
C GLY A 65 15.92 4.86 -0.33
N VAL A 66 15.79 5.86 0.54
CA VAL A 66 14.52 6.30 1.13
C VAL A 66 14.17 7.72 0.72
N SER A 67 12.90 8.10 0.86
CA SER A 67 12.49 9.49 0.66
C SER A 67 13.01 10.38 1.79
N VAL A 68 13.20 11.67 1.51
CA VAL A 68 13.58 12.67 2.52
C VAL A 68 12.54 12.74 3.63
N GLU A 69 11.25 12.66 3.28
CA GLU A 69 10.15 12.62 4.23
C GLU A 69 10.26 11.42 5.18
N THR A 70 10.53 10.23 4.64
CA THR A 70 10.70 9.00 5.44
C THR A 70 11.86 9.17 6.44
N LEU A 71 13.00 9.65 5.97
CA LEU A 71 14.17 9.87 6.82
C LEU A 71 13.87 10.88 7.93
N VAL A 72 13.27 12.02 7.59
CA VAL A 72 12.96 13.08 8.56
C VAL A 72 11.97 12.57 9.60
N ASN A 73 10.92 11.86 9.20
CA ASN A 73 9.95 11.29 10.13
C ASN A 73 10.60 10.27 11.08
N ALA A 74 11.47 9.38 10.57
CA ALA A 74 12.18 8.42 11.41
C ALA A 74 13.04 9.12 12.48
N LEU A 75 13.84 10.12 12.06
CA LEU A 75 14.69 10.90 12.98
C LEU A 75 13.88 11.64 14.03
N LEU A 76 12.75 12.27 13.64
CA LEU A 76 11.88 12.96 14.58
C LEU A 76 11.25 11.99 15.60
N ILE A 77 10.83 10.80 15.15
CA ILE A 77 10.29 9.76 16.04
C ILE A 77 11.35 9.30 17.05
N GLU A 78 12.58 9.05 16.61
CA GLU A 78 13.70 8.67 17.47
C GLU A 78 13.98 9.75 18.53
N LEU A 79 14.13 11.01 18.12
CA LEU A 79 14.38 12.13 19.02
C LEU A 79 13.26 12.32 20.06
N ILE A 80 11.99 12.21 19.63
CA ILE A 80 10.85 12.32 20.55
C ILE A 80 10.88 11.17 21.56
N ARG A 81 11.16 9.93 21.11
CA ARG A 81 11.27 8.77 22.02
C ARG A 81 12.38 8.94 23.04
N GLU A 82 13.57 9.37 22.61
CA GLU A 82 14.70 9.58 23.52
C GLU A 82 14.40 10.66 24.57
N SER A 83 13.77 11.76 24.15
CA SER A 83 13.37 12.84 25.07
C SER A 83 12.32 12.40 26.11
N ALA A 84 11.43 11.48 25.74
CA ALA A 84 10.40 10.95 26.63
C ALA A 84 10.95 9.93 27.66
N VAL A 85 12.07 9.26 27.37
CA VAL A 85 12.73 8.32 28.30
C VAL A 85 13.65 9.04 29.28
N ALA A 86 14.15 10.23 28.93
CA ALA A 86 15.00 11.06 29.78
C ALA A 86 14.24 11.98 30.76
N SER A 87 12.89 11.94 30.76
CA SER A 87 11.99 12.77 31.58
C SER A 87 11.33 11.98 32.70
#